data_AF-A0A934GZS4-F1
#
_entry.id   AF-A0A934GZS4-F1
#
_cell.length_a   1.000
_cell.length_b   1.000
_cell.length_c   1.000
_cell.angle_alpha   90.00
_cell.angle_beta   90.00
_cell.angle_gamma   90.00
#
_symmetry.space_group_name_H-M   'P 1'
#
loop_
_entity.id
_entity.type
_entity.pdbx_description
1 polymer ?
#
loop_
_entity_poly.entity_id
_entity_poly.type
_entity_poly.pdbx_seq_one_letter_code
_entity_poly.pdbx_strand_id
1 'polypeptide(L)'
;MSETYQAKRERWQRLLESLPAGLREHVSLRNVESVAALTPPAQQRLLEAIQAGLKRLPRAVEQLRANPDAPVGELLNPSATTVAEIQPQISPQVKDGLTSIVQLCFPDMPRVSAEALVEAEVMDIVRQTAQVHLALLASDRLRADFVLMTAYGLMRQSLEQLEGIINGSPALQRAFLQSALPWKPNEWRNESHA
;
A
#
# COMPACT_ATOMS: atom_id res chain seq x y z
N MET A 1 -7.45 11.30 -36.18
CA MET A 1 -8.88 10.90 -36.31
C MET A 1 -9.22 10.04 -35.11
N SER A 2 -10.14 10.49 -34.25
CA SER A 2 -10.60 9.73 -33.09
C SER A 2 -11.47 8.56 -33.55
N GLU A 3 -11.13 7.34 -33.14
CA GLU A 3 -11.93 6.14 -33.37
C GLU A 3 -13.37 6.36 -32.87
N THR A 4 -14.37 6.03 -33.69
CA THR A 4 -15.77 6.15 -33.28
C THR A 4 -16.10 5.08 -32.23
N TYR A 5 -17.06 5.36 -31.35
CA TYR A 5 -17.48 4.40 -30.31
C TYR A 5 -17.93 3.05 -30.90
N GLN A 6 -18.57 3.06 -32.06
CA GLN A 6 -18.98 1.86 -32.78
C GLN A 6 -17.78 1.02 -33.23
N ALA A 7 -16.77 1.64 -33.86
CA ALA A 7 -15.56 0.94 -34.29
C ALA A 7 -14.80 0.32 -33.09
N LYS A 8 -14.72 1.06 -31.97
CA LYS A 8 -14.10 0.57 -30.73
C LYS A 8 -14.85 -0.63 -30.15
N ARG A 9 -16.19 -0.60 -30.18
CA ARG A 9 -17.03 -1.70 -29.72
C ARG A 9 -16.85 -2.96 -30.56
N GLU A 10 -16.85 -2.83 -31.88
CA GLU A 10 -16.59 -3.95 -32.80
C GLU A 10 -15.20 -4.56 -32.60
N ARG A 11 -14.19 -3.73 -32.34
CA ARG A 11 -12.84 -4.19 -31.99
C ARG A 11 -12.83 -4.99 -30.69
N TRP A 12 -13.48 -4.48 -29.65
CA TRP A 12 -13.60 -5.22 -28.38
C TRP A 12 -14.38 -6.52 -28.54
N GLN A 13 -15.39 -6.57 -29.39
CA GLN A 13 -16.16 -7.79 -29.66
C GLN A 13 -15.28 -8.85 -30.34
N ARG A 14 -14.50 -8.47 -31.36
CA ARG A 14 -13.51 -9.35 -32.00
C ARG A 14 -12.45 -9.86 -31.02
N LEU A 15 -11.98 -9.00 -30.13
CA LEU A 15 -11.02 -9.41 -29.09
C LEU A 15 -11.66 -10.40 -28.11
N LEU A 16 -12.90 -10.18 -27.68
CA LEU A 16 -13.62 -11.12 -26.81
C LEU A 16 -13.77 -12.49 -27.48
N GLU A 17 -14.09 -12.52 -28.78
CA GLU A 17 -14.20 -13.76 -29.56
C GLU A 17 -12.86 -14.50 -29.72
N SER A 18 -11.74 -13.77 -29.74
CA SER A 18 -10.40 -14.38 -29.78
C SER A 18 -9.95 -15.00 -28.46
N LEU A 19 -10.58 -14.65 -27.33
CA LEU A 19 -10.24 -15.24 -26.03
C LEU A 19 -10.68 -16.70 -25.93
N PRO A 20 -10.00 -17.52 -25.10
CA PRO A 20 -10.45 -18.86 -24.74
C PRO A 20 -11.90 -18.88 -24.26
N ALA A 21 -12.69 -19.88 -24.68
CA ALA A 21 -14.13 -19.95 -24.44
C ALA A 21 -14.50 -19.75 -22.96
N GLY A 22 -13.75 -20.36 -22.03
CA GLY A 22 -13.99 -20.22 -20.59
C GLY A 22 -13.81 -18.80 -20.05
N LEU A 23 -13.00 -17.95 -20.68
CA LEU A 23 -12.82 -16.56 -20.26
C LEU A 23 -13.92 -15.63 -20.78
N ARG A 24 -14.54 -15.95 -21.93
CA ARG A 24 -15.51 -15.04 -22.58
C ARG A 24 -16.70 -14.69 -21.70
N GLU A 25 -17.15 -15.63 -20.89
CA GLU A 25 -18.29 -15.45 -19.97
C GLU A 25 -17.94 -14.63 -18.71
N HIS A 26 -16.64 -14.49 -18.41
CA HIS A 26 -16.15 -13.92 -17.16
C HIS A 26 -15.47 -12.55 -17.35
N VAL A 27 -15.23 -12.14 -18.60
CA VAL A 27 -14.54 -10.89 -18.94
C VAL A 27 -15.53 -9.88 -19.51
N SER A 28 -15.70 -8.75 -18.82
CA SER A 28 -16.49 -7.64 -19.35
C SER A 28 -15.77 -6.91 -20.48
N LEU A 29 -16.51 -6.32 -21.42
CA LEU A 29 -15.95 -5.58 -22.58
C LEU A 29 -14.91 -4.52 -22.19
N ARG A 30 -15.08 -3.88 -21.02
CA ARG A 30 -14.12 -2.89 -20.49
C ARG A 30 -12.73 -3.49 -20.23
N ASN A 31 -12.67 -4.76 -19.87
CA ASN A 31 -11.44 -5.44 -19.48
C ASN A 31 -10.87 -6.33 -20.59
N VAL A 32 -11.64 -6.59 -21.65
CA VAL A 32 -11.26 -7.45 -22.78
C VAL A 32 -9.90 -7.10 -23.34
N GLU A 33 -9.64 -5.81 -23.59
CA GLU A 33 -8.36 -5.37 -24.16
C GLU A 33 -7.18 -5.69 -23.23
N SER A 34 -7.38 -5.58 -21.92
CA SER A 34 -6.33 -5.88 -20.94
C SER A 34 -6.08 -7.38 -20.80
N VAL A 35 -7.12 -8.21 -20.91
CA VAL A 35 -7.01 -9.67 -20.87
C VAL A 35 -6.41 -10.21 -22.18
N ALA A 36 -6.83 -9.69 -23.33
CA ALA A 36 -6.31 -10.07 -24.63
C ALA A 36 -4.83 -9.69 -24.80
N ALA A 37 -4.36 -8.67 -24.08
CA ALA A 37 -2.95 -8.31 -24.03
C ALA A 37 -2.07 -9.27 -23.21
N LEU A 38 -2.66 -10.18 -22.43
CA LEU A 38 -1.90 -11.22 -21.72
C LEU A 38 -1.43 -12.31 -22.69
N THR A 39 -0.31 -12.94 -22.36
CA THR A 39 0.17 -14.11 -23.09
C THR A 39 -0.82 -15.29 -22.93
N PRO A 40 -0.88 -16.24 -23.89
CA PRO A 40 -1.74 -17.42 -23.77
C PRO A 40 -1.62 -18.19 -22.43
N PRO A 41 -0.41 -18.46 -21.87
CA PRO A 41 -0.31 -19.12 -20.57
C PRO A 41 -0.88 -18.27 -19.42
N ALA A 42 -0.69 -16.95 -19.44
CA ALA A 42 -1.28 -16.05 -18.46
C ALA A 42 -2.82 -16.00 -18.58
N GLN A 43 -3.38 -16.06 -19.79
CA GLN A 43 -4.83 -16.18 -19.98
C GLN A 43 -5.37 -17.48 -19.38
N GLN A 44 -4.66 -18.60 -19.58
CA GLN A 44 -5.04 -19.88 -19.00
C GLN A 44 -4.97 -19.85 -17.46
N ARG A 45 -3.93 -19.24 -16.90
CA ARG A 45 -3.79 -19.04 -15.45
C ARG A 45 -4.90 -18.16 -14.87
N LEU A 46 -5.30 -17.11 -15.59
CA LEU A 46 -6.43 -16.27 -15.22
C LEU A 46 -7.74 -17.08 -15.18
N LEU A 47 -7.94 -17.98 -16.15
CA LEU A 47 -9.12 -18.85 -16.20
C LEU A 47 -9.16 -19.79 -14.99
N GLU A 48 -8.04 -20.42 -14.64
CA GLU A 48 -7.94 -21.28 -13.45
C GLU A 48 -8.27 -20.49 -12.17
N ALA A 49 -7.78 -19.25 -12.04
CA ALA A 49 -8.11 -18.40 -10.90
C ALA A 49 -9.59 -18.03 -10.86
N ILE A 50 -10.21 -17.73 -12.00
CA ILE A 50 -11.64 -17.46 -12.08
C ILE A 50 -12.45 -18.68 -11.62
N GLN A 51 -12.11 -19.88 -12.10
CA GLN A 51 -12.75 -21.13 -11.69
C GLN A 51 -12.57 -21.42 -10.20
N ALA A 52 -11.44 -21.00 -9.62
CA ALA A 52 -11.14 -21.13 -8.21
C ALA A 52 -11.71 -19.98 -7.33
N GLY A 53 -12.53 -19.09 -7.91
CA GLY A 53 -13.28 -18.07 -7.15
C GLY A 53 -12.66 -16.66 -7.13
N LEU A 54 -11.88 -16.29 -8.15
CA LEU A 54 -11.28 -14.94 -8.26
C LEU A 54 -12.35 -13.84 -8.21
N LYS A 55 -12.24 -12.95 -7.21
CA LYS A 55 -13.20 -11.84 -7.01
C LYS A 55 -12.85 -10.56 -7.78
N ARG A 56 -11.58 -10.36 -8.16
CA ARG A 56 -11.07 -9.07 -8.70
C ARG A 56 -10.23 -9.24 -9.97
N LEU A 57 -10.89 -9.22 -11.12
CA LEU A 57 -10.27 -9.43 -12.43
C LEU A 57 -9.18 -8.39 -12.80
N PRO A 58 -9.39 -7.06 -12.68
CA PRO A 58 -8.39 -6.09 -13.12
C PRO A 58 -7.02 -6.26 -12.44
N ARG A 59 -7.04 -6.59 -11.14
CA ARG A 59 -5.81 -6.80 -10.36
C ARG A 59 -5.07 -8.06 -10.79
N ALA A 60 -5.77 -9.17 -11.00
CA ALA A 60 -5.15 -10.41 -11.47
C ALA A 60 -4.49 -10.22 -12.84
N VAL A 61 -5.11 -9.42 -13.71
CA VAL A 61 -4.53 -9.06 -15.02
C VAL A 61 -3.25 -8.23 -14.86
N GLU A 62 -3.20 -7.28 -13.93
CA GLU A 62 -1.97 -6.54 -13.63
C GLU A 62 -0.86 -7.45 -13.08
N GLN A 63 -1.20 -8.37 -12.17
CA GLN A 63 -0.25 -9.34 -11.61
C GLN A 63 0.31 -10.26 -12.69
N LEU A 64 -0.54 -10.81 -13.56
CA LEU A 64 -0.13 -11.68 -14.65
C LEU A 64 0.63 -10.95 -15.75
N ARG A 65 0.41 -9.64 -15.91
CA ARG A 65 1.22 -8.81 -16.80
C ARG A 65 2.65 -8.64 -16.26
N ALA A 66 2.80 -8.53 -14.94
CA ALA A 66 4.10 -8.41 -14.29
C ALA A 66 4.82 -9.77 -14.15
N ASN A 67 4.08 -10.83 -13.83
CA ASN A 67 4.57 -12.20 -13.69
C ASN A 67 3.56 -13.18 -14.31
N PRO A 68 3.74 -13.57 -15.59
CA PRO A 68 2.85 -14.50 -16.29
C PRO A 68 2.70 -15.87 -15.60
N ASP A 69 3.70 -16.28 -14.82
CA ASP A 69 3.77 -17.60 -14.19
C ASP A 69 3.22 -17.61 -12.76
N ALA A 70 2.70 -16.48 -12.26
CA ALA A 70 2.16 -16.34 -10.91
C ALA A 70 1.16 -17.47 -10.57
N PRO A 71 1.31 -18.17 -9.43
CA PRO A 71 0.42 -19.26 -9.06
C PRO A 71 -1.01 -18.79 -8.79
N VAL A 72 -1.99 -19.65 -9.11
CA VAL A 72 -3.42 -19.36 -8.91
C VAL A 72 -3.73 -18.89 -7.48
N GLY A 73 -3.07 -19.48 -6.47
CA GLY A 73 -3.24 -19.09 -5.07
C GLY A 73 -2.90 -17.61 -4.80
N GLU A 74 -1.86 -17.08 -5.44
CA GLU A 74 -1.47 -15.66 -5.32
C GLU A 74 -2.46 -14.71 -6.01
N LEU A 75 -3.12 -15.18 -7.08
CA LEU A 75 -4.15 -14.42 -7.78
C LEU A 75 -5.46 -14.37 -6.99
N LEU A 76 -5.82 -15.46 -6.33
CA LEU A 76 -7.02 -15.57 -5.49
C LEU A 76 -6.88 -14.78 -4.18
N ASN A 77 -5.74 -14.96 -3.52
CA ASN A 77 -5.43 -14.40 -2.23
C ASN A 77 -4.13 -13.61 -2.36
N PRO A 78 -4.19 -12.29 -2.60
CA PRO A 78 -3.00 -11.44 -2.67
C PRO A 78 -2.29 -11.24 -1.30
N SER A 79 -2.51 -12.17 -0.36
CA SER A 79 -1.83 -12.29 0.93
C SER A 79 -1.20 -13.67 1.04
N ALA A 80 -0.45 -14.08 0.02
CA ALA A 80 0.35 -15.30 0.06
C ALA A 80 1.59 -15.19 -0.84
N THR A 81 2.11 -13.98 -1.06
CA THR A 81 3.55 -13.84 -1.31
C THR A 81 4.22 -14.36 -0.04
N THR A 82 4.64 -15.62 -0.09
CA THR A 82 5.68 -16.22 0.75
C THR A 82 5.85 -15.56 2.11
N VAL A 83 5.09 -16.02 3.10
CA VAL A 83 5.63 -16.19 4.46
C VAL A 83 6.53 -17.43 4.45
N ALA A 84 7.46 -17.48 3.49
CA ALA A 84 8.75 -18.08 3.79
C ALA A 84 9.45 -16.97 4.58
N GLU A 85 9.90 -17.29 5.79
CA GLU A 85 10.69 -16.47 6.70
C GLU A 85 11.53 -15.38 6.01
N ILE A 86 10.88 -14.29 5.64
CA ILE A 86 11.49 -13.01 5.43
C ILE A 86 10.87 -12.23 6.56
N GLN A 87 11.53 -12.27 7.72
CA GLN A 87 11.52 -11.10 8.59
C GLN A 87 11.61 -9.92 7.64
N PRO A 88 10.61 -9.02 7.57
CA PRO A 88 10.63 -7.93 6.60
C PRO A 88 11.96 -7.24 6.84
N GLN A 89 12.92 -7.44 5.93
CA GLN A 89 14.24 -6.90 6.14
C GLN A 89 14.00 -5.41 6.16
N ILE A 90 14.15 -4.84 7.35
CA ILE A 90 13.87 -3.44 7.58
C ILE A 90 14.79 -2.73 6.62
N SER A 91 14.23 -1.96 5.68
CA SER A 91 15.10 -1.25 4.75
C SER A 91 16.06 -0.41 5.58
N PRO A 92 17.37 -0.35 5.22
CA PRO A 92 18.35 0.37 6.02
C PRO A 92 17.89 1.80 6.34
N GLN A 93 17.21 2.44 5.38
CA GLN A 93 16.60 3.75 5.54
C GLN A 93 15.52 3.82 6.64
N VAL A 94 14.63 2.81 6.74
CA VAL A 94 13.63 2.74 7.82
C VAL A 94 14.31 2.48 9.16
N LYS A 95 15.29 1.56 9.18
CA LYS A 95 16.01 1.21 10.41
C LYS A 95 16.75 2.43 10.97
N ASP A 96 17.54 3.11 10.15
CA ASP A 96 18.31 4.29 10.56
C ASP A 96 17.40 5.46 10.94
N GLY A 97 16.32 5.68 10.18
CA GLY A 97 15.34 6.72 10.47
C GLY A 97 14.65 6.50 11.81
N LEU A 98 14.16 5.29 12.07
CA LEU A 98 13.51 4.95 13.33
C LEU A 98 14.49 4.94 14.51
N THR A 99 15.72 4.46 14.30
CA THR A 99 16.77 4.50 15.33
C THR A 99 17.02 5.95 15.77
N SER A 100 17.12 6.87 14.80
CA SER A 100 17.30 8.29 15.07
C SER A 100 16.11 8.87 15.85
N ILE A 101 14.87 8.50 15.50
CA ILE A 101 13.66 8.93 16.23
C ILE A 101 13.66 8.37 17.66
N VAL A 102 14.00 7.10 17.85
CA VAL A 102 14.10 6.50 19.20
C VAL A 102 15.12 7.25 20.05
N GLN A 103 16.26 7.65 19.48
CA GLN A 103 17.25 8.44 20.21
C GLN A 103 16.77 9.87 20.51
N LEU A 104 15.90 10.47 19.70
CA LEU A 104 15.23 11.73 20.05
C LEU A 104 14.24 11.53 21.20
N CYS A 105 13.53 10.40 21.22
CA CYS A 105 12.60 10.06 22.30
C CYS A 105 13.34 9.76 23.62
N PHE A 106 14.50 9.12 23.53
CA PHE A 106 15.30 8.63 24.66
C PHE A 106 16.79 9.01 24.47
N PRO A 107 17.19 10.26 24.76
CA PRO A 107 18.52 10.79 24.43
C PRO A 107 19.67 10.05 25.14
N ASP A 108 19.43 9.50 26.32
CA ASP A 108 20.44 8.74 27.07
C ASP A 108 20.58 7.29 26.56
N MET A 109 19.72 6.84 25.63
CA MET A 109 19.76 5.48 25.09
C MET A 109 20.94 5.31 24.10
N PRO A 110 21.86 4.37 24.35
CA PRO A 110 22.92 4.06 23.39
C PRO A 110 22.35 3.62 22.05
N ARG A 111 23.00 3.99 20.95
CA ARG A 111 22.54 3.67 19.59
C ARG A 111 22.27 2.18 19.38
N VAL A 112 23.15 1.32 19.90
CA VAL A 112 23.01 -0.14 19.80
C VAL A 112 21.72 -0.65 20.47
N SER A 113 21.33 -0.03 21.58
CA SER A 113 20.06 -0.35 22.26
C SER A 113 18.85 0.19 21.50
N ALA A 114 18.97 1.36 20.87
CA ALA A 114 17.93 1.92 20.01
C ALA A 114 17.71 1.05 18.76
N GLU A 115 18.77 0.56 18.13
CA GLU A 115 18.71 -0.37 17.00
C GLU A 115 18.05 -1.69 17.39
N ALA A 116 18.44 -2.27 18.53
CA ALA A 116 17.82 -3.48 19.06
C ALA A 116 16.33 -3.28 19.38
N LEU A 117 15.96 -2.11 19.93
CA LEU A 117 14.57 -1.77 20.19
C LEU A 117 13.76 -1.65 18.89
N VAL A 118 14.31 -1.00 17.85
CA VAL A 118 13.67 -0.90 16.54
C VAL A 118 13.40 -2.28 15.96
N GLU A 119 14.30 -3.25 16.16
CA GLU A 119 14.14 -4.63 15.68
C GLU A 119 13.22 -5.50 16.54
N ALA A 120 12.87 -5.06 17.76
CA ALA A 120 12.00 -5.80 18.65
C ALA A 120 10.55 -5.90 18.12
N GLU A 121 9.86 -6.98 18.49
CA GLU A 121 8.48 -7.28 18.05
C GLU A 121 7.49 -6.15 18.40
N VAL A 122 7.68 -5.51 19.55
CA VAL A 122 6.82 -4.39 19.99
C VAL A 122 6.87 -3.18 19.03
N MET A 123 7.95 -3.04 18.25
CA MET A 123 8.12 -1.95 17.28
C MET A 123 7.61 -2.31 15.88
N ASP A 124 7.10 -3.52 15.64
CA ASP A 124 6.64 -3.98 14.33
C ASP A 124 5.65 -3.01 13.68
N ILE A 125 4.67 -2.53 14.45
CA ILE A 125 3.65 -1.60 13.95
C ILE A 125 4.23 -0.25 13.54
N VAL A 126 5.25 0.23 14.26
CA VAL A 126 5.96 1.47 13.93
C VAL A 126 6.78 1.28 12.66
N ARG A 127 7.45 0.12 12.51
CA ARG A 127 8.23 -0.22 11.31
C ARG A 127 7.36 -0.31 10.06
N GLN A 128 6.24 -1.02 10.14
CA GLN A 128 5.28 -1.13 9.04
C GLN A 128 4.72 0.24 8.65
N THR A 129 4.37 1.07 9.64
CA THR A 129 3.88 2.42 9.40
C THR A 129 4.93 3.29 8.70
N ALA A 130 6.19 3.25 9.15
CA ALA A 130 7.29 3.97 8.53
C ALA A 130 7.55 3.52 7.07
N GLN A 131 7.46 2.22 6.79
CA GLN A 131 7.56 1.69 5.42
C GLN A 131 6.46 2.24 4.51
N VAL A 132 5.21 2.25 4.98
CA VAL A 132 4.08 2.80 4.21
C VAL A 132 4.26 4.29 3.97
N HIS A 133 4.72 5.07 4.96
CA HIS A 133 5.00 6.49 4.78
C HIS A 133 6.08 6.74 3.72
N LEU A 134 7.19 5.99 3.76
CA LEU A 134 8.23 6.13 2.74
C LEU A 134 7.72 5.78 1.35
N ALA A 135 6.95 4.70 1.21
CA ALA A 135 6.37 4.30 -0.07
C ALA A 135 5.38 5.35 -0.60
N LEU A 136 4.58 5.97 0.27
CA LEU A 136 3.69 7.06 -0.09
C LEU A 136 4.47 8.26 -0.63
N LEU A 137 5.53 8.68 0.08
CA LEU A 137 6.33 9.85 -0.28
C LEU A 137 7.18 9.63 -1.54
N ALA A 138 7.59 8.39 -1.81
CA ALA A 138 8.30 8.02 -3.02
C ALA A 138 7.39 7.85 -4.26
N SER A 139 6.07 7.87 -4.08
CA SER A 139 5.13 7.63 -5.18
C SER A 139 4.99 8.82 -6.11
N ASP A 140 5.20 8.61 -7.41
CA ASP A 140 4.96 9.63 -8.44
C ASP A 140 3.51 10.14 -8.47
N ARG A 141 2.57 9.32 -7.96
CA ARG A 141 1.15 9.66 -7.88
C ARG A 141 0.85 10.70 -6.81
N LEU A 142 1.75 10.91 -5.84
CA LEU A 142 1.56 11.90 -4.79
C LEU A 142 1.48 13.33 -5.33
N ARG A 143 1.99 13.58 -6.54
CA ARG A 143 1.92 14.90 -7.20
C ARG A 143 0.51 15.29 -7.66
N ALA A 144 -0.43 14.34 -7.75
CA ALA A 144 -1.80 14.66 -8.12
C ALA A 144 -2.51 15.34 -6.94
N ASP A 145 -3.13 16.50 -7.19
CA ASP A 145 -3.74 17.35 -6.15
C ASP A 145 -4.66 16.57 -5.21
N PHE A 146 -5.59 15.78 -5.77
CA PHE A 146 -6.54 15.00 -4.97
C PHE A 146 -5.84 13.91 -4.13
N VAL A 147 -4.73 13.34 -4.61
CA VAL A 147 -3.95 12.34 -3.87
C VAL A 147 -3.23 13.02 -2.71
N LEU A 148 -2.54 14.14 -2.97
CA LEU A 148 -1.84 14.89 -1.93
C LEU A 148 -2.79 15.42 -0.86
N MET A 149 -3.92 16.02 -1.26
CA MET A 149 -4.92 16.55 -0.32
C MET A 149 -5.53 15.43 0.53
N THR A 150 -5.86 14.28 -0.07
CA THR A 150 -6.42 13.13 0.67
C THR A 150 -5.38 12.54 1.63
N ALA A 151 -4.14 12.37 1.18
CA ALA A 151 -3.05 11.88 2.01
C ALA A 151 -2.79 12.83 3.18
N TYR A 152 -2.71 14.14 2.93
CA TYR A 152 -2.56 15.16 3.97
C TYR A 152 -3.69 15.11 4.99
N GLY A 153 -4.95 15.07 4.54
CA GLY A 153 -6.11 14.94 5.42
C GLY A 153 -6.05 13.70 6.30
N LEU A 154 -5.66 12.55 5.73
CA LEU A 154 -5.48 11.31 6.47
C LEU A 154 -4.39 11.43 7.53
N MET A 155 -3.23 12.00 7.19
CA MET A 155 -2.13 12.20 8.15
C MET A 155 -2.54 13.09 9.32
N ARG A 156 -3.31 14.15 9.05
CA ARG A 156 -3.84 15.01 10.12
C ARG A 156 -4.79 14.27 11.04
N GLN A 157 -5.71 13.49 10.49
CA GLN A 157 -6.65 12.71 11.30
C GLN A 157 -5.91 11.70 12.19
N SER A 158 -4.90 11.01 11.65
CA SER A 158 -4.07 10.09 12.43
C SER A 158 -3.31 10.81 13.55
N LEU A 159 -2.74 11.99 13.26
CA LEU A 159 -2.04 12.79 14.26
C LEU A 159 -2.98 13.26 15.37
N GLU A 160 -4.19 13.69 15.04
CA GLU A 160 -5.21 14.06 16.01
C GLU A 160 -5.58 12.90 16.94
N GLN A 161 -5.73 11.69 16.40
CA GLN A 161 -6.01 10.50 17.19
C GLN A 161 -4.83 10.17 18.14
N LEU A 162 -3.60 10.26 17.66
CA LEU A 162 -2.40 10.06 18.48
C LEU A 162 -2.31 11.09 19.61
N GLU A 163 -2.57 12.37 19.33
CA GLU A 163 -2.63 13.41 20.35
C GLU A 163 -3.73 13.15 21.38
N GLY A 164 -4.89 12.63 20.95
CA GLY A 164 -5.96 12.20 21.86
C GLY A 164 -5.50 11.11 22.82
N ILE A 165 -4.76 10.11 22.31
CA ILE A 165 -4.18 9.02 23.13
C ILE A 165 -3.15 9.58 24.11
N ILE A 166 -2.24 10.45 23.66
CA ILE A 166 -1.22 11.08 24.50
C ILE A 166 -1.90 11.89 25.61
N ASN A 167 -2.89 12.72 25.25
CA ASN A 167 -3.60 13.56 26.22
C ASN A 167 -4.44 12.77 27.21
N GLY A 168 -4.89 11.57 26.84
CA GLY A 168 -5.56 10.63 27.75
C GLY A 168 -4.61 9.94 28.75
N SER A 169 -3.30 10.11 28.63
CA SER A 169 -2.30 9.42 29.47
C SER A 169 -1.25 10.40 30.04
N PRO A 170 -1.33 10.74 31.35
CA PRO A 170 -0.34 11.58 32.01
C PRO A 170 1.09 11.02 31.94
N ALA A 171 1.24 9.69 31.89
CA ALA A 171 2.53 9.03 31.74
C ALA A 171 3.14 9.30 30.35
N LEU A 172 2.33 9.22 29.28
CA LEU A 172 2.79 9.54 27.93
C LEU A 172 3.12 11.03 27.81
N GLN A 173 2.28 11.92 28.34
CA GLN A 173 2.58 13.36 28.34
C GLN A 173 3.93 13.67 28.98
N ARG A 174 4.21 13.09 30.16
CA ARG A 174 5.50 13.25 30.82
C ARG A 174 6.66 12.70 29.98
N ALA A 175 6.48 11.53 29.36
CA ALA A 175 7.49 10.95 28.48
C ALA A 175 7.81 11.87 27.28
N PHE A 176 6.79 12.44 26.63
CA PHE A 176 7.00 13.39 25.53
C PHE A 176 7.68 14.69 26.00
N LEU A 177 7.31 15.23 27.17
CA LEU A 177 7.94 16.43 27.73
C LEU A 177 9.41 16.22 28.14
N GLN A 178 9.78 15.00 28.52
CA GLN A 178 11.15 14.63 28.88
C GLN A 178 12.00 14.24 27.68
N SER A 179 11.37 13.93 26.55
CA SER A 179 12.06 13.62 25.31
C SER A 179 12.64 14.87 24.63
N ALA A 180 13.61 14.66 23.73
CA ALA A 180 14.10 15.71 22.84
C ALA A 180 13.23 15.87 21.58
N LEU A 181 12.12 15.13 21.48
CA LEU A 181 11.19 15.24 20.37
C LEU A 181 10.37 16.54 20.53
N PRO A 182 10.31 17.42 19.50
CA PRO A 182 9.57 18.66 19.58
C PRO A 182 8.05 18.37 19.53
N TRP A 183 7.49 17.91 20.65
CA TRP A 183 6.06 17.71 20.80
C TRP A 183 5.43 18.99 21.33
N LYS A 184 4.51 19.54 20.52
CA LYS A 184 3.53 20.52 20.96
C LYS A 184 2.17 20.03 20.47
N PRO A 185 1.12 20.08 21.30
CA PRO A 185 -0.24 19.88 20.81
C PRO A 185 -0.48 20.81 19.62
N ASN A 186 -0.99 20.27 18.51
CA ASN A 186 -1.25 21.08 17.33
C ASN A 186 -2.27 22.19 17.60
N GLU A 187 -1.86 23.45 17.42
CA GLU A 187 -2.70 24.63 17.67
C GLU A 187 -3.62 25.01 16.49
N TRP A 188 -3.49 24.36 15.32
CA TRP A 188 -4.34 24.64 14.14
C TRP A 188 -5.84 24.44 14.38
N ARG A 189 -6.22 23.79 15.48
CA ARG A 189 -7.62 23.70 15.95
C ARG A 189 -8.21 25.07 16.30
N ASN A 190 -7.36 26.03 16.71
CA ASN A 190 -7.78 27.39 17.05
C ASN A 190 -7.92 28.31 15.83
N GLU A 191 -7.55 27.84 14.64
CA GLU A 191 -7.62 28.62 13.39
C GLU A 191 -8.91 28.37 12.61
N SER A 192 -9.83 27.51 13.10
CA SER A 192 -11.13 27.29 12.45
C SER A 192 -12.20 28.22 13.03
N HIS A 193 -12.23 29.44 12.50
CA HIS A 193 -13.39 30.27 12.12
C HIS A 193 -13.09 31.77 12.26
N ALA A 194 -12.53 32.35 11.20
CA ALA A 194 -12.77 33.73 10.79
C ALA A 194 -13.34 33.72 9.37
#